data_AF-A0A844U3Z7-F1
#
_entry.id   AF-A0A844U3Z7-F1
#
_cell.length_a   1.000
_cell.length_b   1.000
_cell.length_c   1.000
_cell.angle_alpha   90.00
_cell.angle_beta   90.00
_cell.angle_gamma   90.00
#
_symmetry.space_group_name_H-M   'P 1'
#
loop_
_entity.id
_entity.type
_entity.pdbx_description
1 polymer ?
#
loop_
_entity_poly.entity_id
_entity_poly.type
_entity_poly.pdbx_seq_one_letter_code
_entity_poly.pdbx_strand_id
1 'polypeptide(L)'
;MFQRLLRVPILKTVLRIANAYFLRGDFASNKRFSGFRAIVRALWVQVLICVTLSCIVNWDYLRARYDGGAATFVKESFSAKPGELILTVLPSLLGFGIGVYALVFALTAKLVSELGARIEDEKKRGKLSFGSALALNADLAYPLLVLALTIGLGVVQRAIPDSGALMLASWMMFWYSLIMLIEIIGVLFGLGENSLLDKMLECEDEST
;
A
#
# COMPACT_ATOMS: atom_id res chain seq x y z
N MET A 1 5.50 -24.45 9.85
CA MET A 1 5.60 -24.03 8.43
C MET A 1 6.05 -22.58 8.27
N PHE A 2 5.55 -21.64 9.08
CA PHE A 2 5.96 -20.21 9.09
C PHE A 2 7.46 -19.97 9.36
N GLN A 3 8.09 -20.77 10.24
CA GLN A 3 9.51 -20.66 10.55
C GLN A 3 10.47 -21.06 9.40
N ARG A 4 10.00 -21.82 8.39
CA ARG A 4 10.83 -22.14 7.21
C ARG A 4 10.81 -21.02 6.18
N LEU A 5 9.72 -20.25 6.07
CA LEU A 5 9.65 -19.05 5.23
C LEU A 5 10.49 -17.89 5.78
N LEU A 6 10.70 -17.84 7.10
CA LEU A 6 11.52 -16.83 7.80
C LEU A 6 13.04 -16.98 7.62
N ARG A 7 13.52 -17.99 6.86
CA ARG A 7 14.95 -18.18 6.56
C ARG A 7 15.49 -17.23 5.49
N VAL A 8 14.63 -16.73 4.60
CA VAL A 8 15.04 -15.76 3.58
C VAL A 8 14.94 -14.35 4.18
N PRO A 9 16.04 -13.58 4.27
CA PRO A 9 16.06 -12.30 4.98
C PRO A 9 15.08 -11.29 4.36
N ILE A 10 14.96 -11.27 3.03
CA ILE A 10 14.02 -10.40 2.31
C ILE A 10 12.58 -10.76 2.67
N LEU A 11 12.21 -12.03 2.55
CA LEU A 11 10.84 -12.50 2.80
C LEU A 11 10.42 -12.27 4.25
N LYS A 12 11.35 -12.41 5.20
CA LYS A 12 11.14 -12.08 6.61
C LYS A 12 10.79 -10.60 6.80
N THR A 13 11.47 -9.70 6.12
CA THR A 13 11.19 -8.25 6.19
C THR A 13 9.84 -7.92 5.57
N VAL A 14 9.54 -8.45 4.38
CA VAL A 14 8.23 -8.27 3.71
C VAL A 14 7.09 -8.72 4.61
N LEU A 15 7.18 -9.93 5.15
CA LEU A 15 6.14 -10.49 6.03
C LEU A 15 6.00 -9.69 7.33
N ARG A 16 7.10 -9.18 7.89
CA ARG A 16 7.06 -8.36 9.11
C ARG A 16 6.33 -7.03 8.87
N ILE A 17 6.63 -6.35 7.77
CA ILE A 17 5.97 -5.08 7.41
C ILE A 17 4.49 -5.32 7.11
N ALA A 18 4.17 -6.32 6.30
CA ALA A 18 2.79 -6.66 5.97
C ALA A 18 1.97 -7.06 7.20
N ASN A 19 2.54 -7.87 8.10
CA ASN A 19 1.86 -8.27 9.33
C ASN A 19 1.62 -7.09 10.28
N ALA A 20 2.56 -6.13 10.35
CA ALA A 20 2.39 -4.91 11.14
C ALA A 20 1.24 -4.04 10.62
N TYR A 21 1.11 -3.92 9.28
CA TYR A 21 0.02 -3.19 8.63
C TYR A 21 -1.35 -3.88 8.86
N PHE A 22 -1.46 -5.19 8.62
CA PHE A 22 -2.73 -5.93 8.81
C PHE A 22 -3.23 -5.96 10.25
N LEU A 23 -2.36 -5.69 11.22
CA LEU A 23 -2.70 -5.60 12.64
C LEU A 23 -2.79 -4.15 13.15
N ARG A 24 -2.79 -3.15 12.24
CA ARG A 24 -2.88 -1.71 12.57
C ARG A 24 -1.91 -1.29 13.68
N GLY A 25 -0.69 -1.83 13.65
CA GLY A 25 0.36 -1.53 14.62
C GLY A 25 0.10 -1.98 16.07
N ASP A 26 -0.75 -2.99 16.31
CA ASP A 26 -0.84 -3.60 17.65
C ASP A 26 0.52 -4.21 18.08
N PHE A 27 0.94 -3.99 19.34
CA PHE A 27 2.20 -4.49 19.91
C PHE A 27 2.30 -6.03 19.85
N ALA A 28 1.16 -6.73 19.72
CA ALA A 28 1.08 -8.17 19.51
C ALA A 28 1.53 -8.65 18.10
N SER A 29 1.71 -7.73 17.14
CA SER A 29 2.09 -8.01 15.74
C SER A 29 3.48 -8.63 15.55
N ASN A 30 4.37 -8.49 16.53
CA ASN A 30 5.67 -9.17 16.54
C ASN A 30 5.58 -10.64 17.01
N LYS A 31 4.43 -11.06 17.59
CA LYS A 31 4.29 -12.38 18.23
C LYS A 31 3.19 -13.26 17.64
N ARG A 32 2.23 -12.72 16.87
CA ARG A 32 1.14 -13.50 16.24
C ARG A 32 0.91 -13.11 14.79
N PHE A 33 0.71 -14.12 13.94
CA PHE A 33 0.30 -13.95 12.55
C PHE A 33 -1.10 -13.36 12.50
N SER A 34 -1.33 -12.31 11.70
CA SER A 34 -2.67 -11.81 11.44
C SER A 34 -3.45 -12.94 10.76
N GLY A 35 -4.49 -13.45 11.43
CA GLY A 35 -5.27 -14.56 10.87
C GLY A 35 -5.82 -14.17 9.49
N PHE A 36 -6.03 -15.16 8.61
CA PHE A 36 -6.53 -14.96 7.24
C PHE A 36 -7.78 -14.06 7.17
N ARG A 37 -8.67 -14.12 8.18
CA ARG A 37 -9.87 -13.27 8.28
C ARG A 37 -9.57 -11.78 8.41
N ALA A 38 -8.47 -11.39 9.06
CA ALA A 38 -8.08 -10.00 9.22
C ALA A 38 -7.53 -9.42 7.90
N ILE A 39 -6.72 -10.21 7.19
CA ILE A 39 -6.20 -9.86 5.85
C ILE A 39 -7.35 -9.65 4.87
N VAL A 40 -8.30 -10.61 4.83
CA VAL A 40 -9.46 -10.50 3.93
C VAL A 40 -10.32 -9.29 4.29
N ARG A 41 -10.61 -9.04 5.57
CA ARG A 41 -11.41 -7.87 5.95
C ARG A 41 -10.74 -6.54 5.59
N ALA A 42 -9.42 -6.45 5.72
CA ALA A 42 -8.67 -5.23 5.40
C ALA A 42 -8.57 -4.98 3.89
N LEU A 43 -8.32 -6.03 3.10
CA LEU A 43 -8.00 -5.91 1.68
C LEU A 43 -9.19 -6.11 0.74
N TRP A 44 -10.30 -6.69 1.20
CA TRP A 44 -11.39 -7.14 0.30
C TRP A 44 -11.92 -6.04 -0.62
N VAL A 45 -12.18 -4.84 -0.09
CA VAL A 45 -12.71 -3.73 -0.89
C VAL A 45 -11.69 -3.29 -1.94
N GLN A 46 -10.42 -3.13 -1.54
CA GLN A 46 -9.33 -2.73 -2.43
C GLN A 46 -9.13 -3.78 -3.52
N VAL A 47 -9.13 -5.07 -3.18
CA VAL A 47 -9.02 -6.18 -4.12
C VAL A 47 -10.18 -6.18 -5.10
N LEU A 48 -11.42 -5.98 -4.65
CA LEU A 48 -12.60 -5.88 -5.52
C LEU A 48 -12.46 -4.75 -6.55
N ILE A 49 -12.01 -3.57 -6.10
CA ILE A 49 -11.77 -2.41 -6.97
C ILE A 49 -10.68 -2.76 -8.00
N CYS A 50 -9.55 -3.34 -7.55
CA CYS A 50 -8.46 -3.74 -8.46
C CYS A 50 -8.92 -4.77 -9.49
N VAL A 51 -9.65 -5.81 -9.07
CA VAL A 51 -10.20 -6.82 -9.98
C VAL A 51 -11.12 -6.17 -11.01
N THR A 52 -12.02 -5.28 -10.56
CA THR A 52 -12.96 -4.59 -11.44
C THR A 52 -12.24 -3.73 -12.47
N LEU A 53 -11.28 -2.90 -12.04
CA LEU A 53 -10.50 -2.04 -12.93
C LEU A 53 -9.62 -2.87 -13.90
N SER A 54 -9.01 -3.95 -13.42
CA SER A 54 -8.24 -4.86 -14.27
C SER A 54 -9.12 -5.53 -15.32
N CYS A 55 -10.34 -5.96 -14.97
CA CYS A 55 -11.30 -6.53 -15.91
C CYS A 55 -11.77 -5.51 -16.93
N ILE A 56 -12.02 -4.25 -16.53
CA ILE A 56 -12.41 -3.17 -17.44
C ILE A 56 -11.31 -2.90 -18.45
N VAL A 57 -10.06 -2.76 -17.99
CA VAL A 57 -8.91 -2.51 -18.88
C VAL A 57 -8.67 -3.69 -19.81
N ASN A 58 -8.80 -4.93 -19.33
CA ASN A 58 -8.54 -6.12 -20.14
C ASN A 58 -9.82 -6.71 -20.75
N TRP A 59 -10.88 -5.90 -20.90
CA TRP A 59 -12.20 -6.38 -21.33
C TRP A 59 -12.15 -7.07 -22.70
N ASP A 60 -11.47 -6.44 -23.66
CA ASP A 60 -11.35 -6.98 -25.03
C ASP A 60 -10.55 -8.29 -25.07
N TYR A 61 -9.53 -8.42 -24.22
CA TYR A 61 -8.78 -9.66 -24.06
C TYR A 61 -9.64 -10.78 -23.45
N LEU A 62 -10.41 -10.46 -22.40
CA LEU A 62 -11.32 -11.41 -21.75
C LEU A 62 -12.42 -11.88 -22.71
N ARG A 63 -13.00 -10.95 -23.48
CA ARG A 63 -14.02 -11.24 -24.47
C ARG A 63 -13.49 -12.12 -25.60
N ALA A 64 -12.32 -11.79 -26.16
CA ALA A 64 -11.67 -12.59 -27.20
C ALA A 64 -11.33 -14.01 -26.71
N ARG A 65 -10.95 -14.16 -25.43
CA ARG A 65 -10.70 -15.48 -24.84
C ARG A 65 -11.97 -16.30 -24.64
N TYR A 66 -13.09 -15.65 -24.32
CA TYR A 66 -14.40 -16.28 -24.11
C TYR A 66 -15.05 -16.71 -25.42
N ASP A 67 -14.97 -15.89 -26.47
CA ASP A 67 -15.58 -16.15 -27.78
C ASP A 67 -14.84 -17.19 -28.63
N GLY A 68 -13.74 -17.79 -28.12
CA GLY A 68 -12.97 -18.83 -28.81
C GLY A 68 -12.25 -18.37 -30.08
N GLY A 69 -12.36 -17.09 -30.43
CA GLY A 69 -11.66 -16.47 -31.55
C GLY A 69 -10.15 -16.51 -31.35
N ALA A 70 -9.41 -16.70 -32.44
CA ALA A 70 -7.96 -16.79 -32.41
C ALA A 70 -7.39 -15.55 -31.67
N ALA A 71 -6.80 -15.79 -30.50
CA ALA A 71 -6.19 -14.79 -29.62
C ALA A 71 -5.02 -14.00 -30.26
N THR A 72 -4.80 -14.18 -31.55
CA THR A 72 -3.81 -13.51 -32.39
C THR A 72 -4.23 -12.11 -32.83
N PHE A 73 -5.53 -11.80 -32.96
CA PHE A 73 -5.95 -10.48 -33.49
C PHE A 73 -5.86 -9.33 -32.47
N VAL A 74 -5.75 -9.62 -31.18
CA VAL A 74 -5.67 -8.60 -30.10
C VAL A 74 -4.21 -8.32 -29.68
N LYS A 75 -3.24 -9.07 -30.23
CA LYS A 75 -1.81 -8.92 -29.89
C LYS A 75 -1.22 -7.56 -30.30
N GLU A 76 -1.78 -6.89 -31.31
CA GLU A 76 -1.26 -5.61 -31.81
C GLU A 76 -2.04 -4.38 -31.35
N SER A 77 -3.31 -4.50 -30.95
CA SER A 77 -4.13 -3.32 -30.60
C SER A 77 -4.07 -2.92 -29.12
N PHE A 78 -3.50 -3.73 -28.22
CA PHE A 78 -3.40 -3.37 -26.80
C PHE A 78 -2.02 -2.80 -26.45
N SER A 79 -1.82 -1.53 -26.82
CA SER A 79 -0.57 -0.75 -26.75
C SER A 79 -0.12 -0.34 -25.32
N ALA A 80 -0.63 -0.97 -24.26
CA ALA A 80 -0.20 -0.68 -22.90
C ALA A 80 0.19 -1.96 -22.17
N LYS A 81 1.44 -2.41 -22.37
CA LYS A 81 2.03 -3.45 -21.53
C LYS A 81 2.14 -2.90 -20.10
N PRO A 82 1.44 -3.47 -19.10
CA PRO A 82 1.41 -2.91 -17.75
C PRO A 82 2.80 -2.82 -17.13
N GLY A 83 3.75 -3.69 -17.51
CA GLY A 83 5.13 -3.61 -17.04
C GLY A 83 5.85 -2.33 -17.49
N GLU A 84 5.57 -1.79 -18.68
CA GLU A 84 6.17 -0.53 -19.13
C GLU A 84 5.61 0.66 -18.33
N LEU A 85 4.30 0.69 -18.08
CA LEU A 85 3.68 1.69 -17.21
C LEU A 85 4.20 1.61 -15.77
N ILE A 86 4.32 0.39 -15.23
CA ILE A 86 4.87 0.16 -13.90
C ILE A 86 6.29 0.74 -13.80
N LEU A 87 7.15 0.43 -14.78
CA LEU A 87 8.55 0.83 -14.75
C LEU A 87 8.78 2.31 -15.03
N THR A 88 7.83 3.00 -15.68
CA THR A 88 7.93 4.44 -15.94
C THR A 88 7.33 5.27 -14.81
N VAL A 89 6.18 4.86 -14.26
CA VAL A 89 5.43 5.65 -13.27
C VAL A 89 5.85 5.33 -11.84
N LEU A 90 5.96 4.05 -11.47
CA LEU A 90 6.08 3.68 -10.06
C LEU A 90 7.43 4.03 -9.41
N PRO A 91 8.59 4.06 -10.09
CA PRO A 91 9.83 4.51 -9.47
C PRO A 91 9.76 5.96 -8.97
N SER A 92 9.12 6.85 -9.74
CA SER A 92 8.90 8.25 -9.34
C SER A 92 7.97 8.34 -8.12
N LEU A 93 6.91 7.54 -8.09
CA LEU A 93 5.99 7.47 -6.95
C LEU A 93 6.64 6.84 -5.71
N LEU A 94 7.52 5.86 -5.89
CA LEU A 94 8.33 5.29 -4.81
C LEU A 94 9.27 6.36 -4.23
N GLY A 95 9.93 7.14 -5.08
CA GLY A 95 10.77 8.27 -4.66
C GLY A 95 9.98 9.32 -3.86
N PHE A 96 8.80 9.68 -4.33
CA PHE A 96 7.86 10.54 -3.58
C PHE A 96 7.54 9.94 -2.21
N GLY A 97 7.13 8.68 -2.16
CA GLY A 97 6.76 8.01 -0.92
C GLY A 97 7.93 7.90 0.07
N ILE A 98 9.16 7.69 -0.40
CA ILE A 98 10.38 7.72 0.44
C ILE A 98 10.63 9.13 0.98
N GLY A 99 10.50 10.16 0.15
CA GLY A 99 10.68 11.56 0.58
C GLY A 99 9.66 11.96 1.65
N VAL A 100 8.41 11.57 1.44
CA VAL A 100 7.33 11.69 2.42
C VAL A 100 7.67 10.97 3.73
N TYR A 101 8.11 9.71 3.64
CA TYR A 101 8.44 8.91 4.81
C TYR A 101 9.57 9.57 5.61
N ALA A 102 10.60 10.08 4.95
CA ALA A 102 11.67 10.84 5.59
C ALA A 102 11.17 12.12 6.26
N LEU A 103 10.21 12.84 5.65
CA LEU A 103 9.60 14.04 6.25
C LEU A 103 8.88 13.72 7.55
N VAL A 104 8.19 12.58 7.64
CA VAL A 104 7.52 12.14 8.86
C VAL A 104 8.53 11.86 9.99
N PHE A 105 9.71 11.33 9.69
CA PHE A 105 10.79 11.18 10.69
C PHE A 105 11.43 12.50 11.10
N ALA A 106 11.36 13.52 10.24
CA ALA A 106 11.81 14.87 10.56
C ALA A 106 10.81 15.64 11.45
N LEU A 107 9.59 15.13 11.66
CA LEU A 107 8.63 15.74 12.57
C LEU A 107 9.11 15.64 14.02
N THR A 108 8.73 16.64 14.83
CA THR A 108 9.16 16.74 16.23
C THR A 108 8.57 15.60 17.07
N ALA A 109 9.32 15.17 18.09
CA ALA A 109 8.87 14.13 19.03
C ALA A 109 7.52 14.47 19.70
N LYS A 110 7.22 15.77 19.85
CA LYS A 110 5.94 16.30 20.36
C LYS A 110 4.76 15.86 19.49
N LEU A 111 4.83 16.07 18.17
CA LEU A 111 3.78 15.65 17.22
C LEU A 111 3.54 14.14 17.22
N VAL A 112 4.62 13.35 17.27
CA VAL A 112 4.52 11.89 17.34
C VAL A 112 3.86 11.45 18.65
N SER A 113 4.16 12.12 19.77
CA SER A 113 3.58 11.82 21.08
C SER A 113 2.10 12.23 21.19
N GLU A 114 1.72 13.37 20.63
CA GLU A 114 0.33 13.84 20.60
C GLU A 114 -0.55 13.00 19.68
N LEU A 115 -0.01 12.54 18.55
CA LEU A 115 -0.69 11.56 17.70
C LEU A 115 -0.89 10.24 18.44
N GLY A 116 0.14 9.79 19.19
CA GLY A 116 0.04 8.65 20.08
C GLY A 116 -1.09 8.82 21.11
N ALA A 117 -1.18 10.00 21.73
CA ALA A 117 -2.22 10.33 22.70
C ALA A 117 -3.63 10.37 22.08
N ARG A 118 -3.79 10.93 20.87
CA ARG A 118 -5.08 10.92 20.14
C ARG A 118 -5.54 9.52 19.76
N ILE A 119 -4.62 8.66 19.33
CA ILE A 119 -4.92 7.25 19.05
C ILE A 119 -5.35 6.52 20.33
N GLU A 120 -4.73 6.85 21.46
CA GLU A 120 -5.07 6.30 22.77
C GLU A 120 -6.42 6.81 23.30
N ASP A 121 -6.78 8.06 23.00
CA ASP A 121 -8.08 8.63 23.33
C ASP A 121 -9.23 8.10 22.46
N GLU A 122 -9.01 7.90 21.15
CA GLU A 122 -9.94 7.20 20.27
C GLU A 122 -10.17 5.74 20.72
N LYS A 123 -9.12 5.12 21.28
CA LYS A 123 -9.21 3.79 21.89
C LYS A 123 -10.04 3.80 23.17
N LYS A 124 -9.85 4.79 24.05
CA LYS A 124 -10.68 4.99 25.24
C LYS A 124 -12.15 5.30 24.90
N ARG A 125 -12.40 5.98 23.78
CA ARG A 125 -13.75 6.25 23.24
C ARG A 125 -14.39 5.04 22.56
N GLY A 126 -13.71 3.89 22.51
CA GLY A 126 -14.23 2.65 21.94
C GLY A 126 -14.37 2.66 20.40
N LYS A 127 -13.89 3.71 19.72
CA LYS A 127 -13.90 3.83 18.26
C LYS A 127 -12.78 3.04 17.59
N LEU A 128 -11.67 2.85 18.30
CA LEU A 128 -10.53 2.04 17.86
C LEU A 128 -10.25 0.92 18.87
N SER A 129 -10.18 -0.33 18.42
CA SER A 129 -9.83 -1.46 19.28
C SER A 129 -8.32 -1.60 19.49
N PHE A 130 -7.50 -1.11 18.54
CA PHE A 130 -6.04 -1.25 18.51
C PHE A 130 -5.38 -0.12 17.68
N GLY A 131 -4.16 0.29 18.06
CA GLY A 131 -3.35 1.32 17.39
C GLY A 131 -2.26 1.90 18.29
N SER A 132 -1.08 2.23 17.75
CA SER A 132 0.04 2.91 18.42
C SER A 132 0.70 3.86 17.41
N ALA A 133 1.54 4.82 17.84
CA ALA A 133 2.39 5.59 16.92
C ALA A 133 3.25 4.70 16.00
N LEU A 134 3.51 3.44 16.39
CA LEU A 134 4.13 2.42 15.53
C LEU A 134 3.25 1.98 14.34
N ALA A 135 1.93 2.14 14.43
CA ALA A 135 0.98 1.91 13.33
C ALA A 135 1.22 2.90 12.20
N LEU A 136 1.50 4.17 12.51
CA LEU A 136 1.83 5.19 11.51
C LEU A 136 3.02 4.76 10.64
N ASN A 137 4.05 4.19 11.28
CA ASN A 137 5.21 3.66 10.57
C ASN A 137 4.83 2.48 9.65
N ALA A 138 3.95 1.59 10.11
CA ALA A 138 3.48 0.47 9.30
C ALA A 138 2.57 0.93 8.14
N ASP A 139 1.72 1.93 8.37
CA ASP A 139 0.78 2.51 7.41
C ASP A 139 1.50 3.27 6.29
N LEU A 140 2.71 3.78 6.55
CA LEU A 140 3.56 4.38 5.51
C LEU A 140 4.49 3.35 4.85
N ALA A 141 5.08 2.44 5.62
CA ALA A 141 6.06 1.47 5.09
C ALA A 141 5.42 0.38 4.21
N TYR A 142 4.18 -0.03 4.50
CA TYR A 142 3.51 -1.07 3.73
C TYR A 142 3.18 -0.64 2.29
N PRO A 143 2.59 0.53 2.03
CA PRO A 143 2.48 1.06 0.67
C PRO A 143 3.80 1.09 -0.10
N LEU A 144 4.90 1.54 0.52
CA LEU A 144 6.23 1.56 -0.13
C LEU A 144 6.71 0.16 -0.51
N LEU A 145 6.48 -0.81 0.36
CA LEU A 145 6.76 -2.21 0.09
C LEU A 145 5.92 -2.72 -1.09
N VAL A 146 4.63 -2.38 -1.15
CA VAL A 146 3.76 -2.74 -2.29
C VAL A 146 4.29 -2.14 -3.58
N LEU A 147 4.66 -0.85 -3.61
CA LEU A 147 5.25 -0.22 -4.79
C LEU A 147 6.53 -0.93 -5.24
N ALA A 148 7.43 -1.27 -4.32
CA ALA A 148 8.68 -1.98 -4.63
C ALA A 148 8.42 -3.38 -5.21
N LEU A 149 7.47 -4.13 -4.64
CA LEU A 149 7.07 -5.44 -5.15
C LEU A 149 6.41 -5.34 -6.53
N THR A 150 5.57 -4.33 -6.74
CA THR A 150 4.93 -4.07 -8.05
C THR A 150 5.98 -3.72 -9.11
N ILE A 151 6.99 -2.91 -8.79
CA ILE A 151 8.12 -2.64 -9.69
C ILE A 151 8.83 -3.93 -10.07
N GLY A 152 9.12 -4.79 -9.09
CA GLY A 152 9.71 -6.12 -9.34
C GLY A 152 8.85 -6.96 -10.29
N LEU A 153 7.53 -6.98 -10.09
CA LEU A 153 6.60 -7.65 -10.99
C LEU A 153 6.60 -7.03 -12.39
N GLY A 154 6.71 -5.70 -12.50
CA GLY A 154 6.87 -4.99 -13.77
C GLY A 154 8.12 -5.39 -14.55
N VAL A 155 9.25 -5.60 -13.85
CA VAL A 155 10.48 -6.14 -14.46
C VAL A 155 10.23 -7.54 -15.02
N VAL A 156 9.59 -8.42 -14.22
CA VAL A 156 9.30 -9.80 -14.65
C VAL A 156 8.33 -9.81 -15.84
N GLN A 157 7.31 -8.95 -15.85
CA GLN A 157 6.37 -8.82 -16.97
C GLN A 157 7.03 -8.30 -18.24
N ARG A 158 7.98 -7.35 -18.10
CA ARG A 158 8.77 -6.88 -19.24
C ARG A 158 9.69 -7.96 -19.79
N ALA A 159 10.22 -8.82 -18.92
CA ALA A 159 11.07 -9.96 -19.33
C ALA A 159 10.26 -11.10 -19.98
N ILE A 160 9.01 -11.31 -19.56
CA ILE A 160 8.12 -12.38 -20.07
C ILE A 160 6.79 -11.75 -20.55
N PRO A 161 6.81 -11.02 -21.69
CA PRO A 161 5.66 -10.21 -22.11
C PRO A 161 4.46 -11.03 -22.58
N ASP A 162 4.65 -12.27 -23.04
CA ASP A 162 3.60 -13.11 -23.64
C ASP A 162 2.69 -13.82 -22.62
N SER A 163 2.99 -13.74 -21.33
CA SER A 163 2.18 -14.41 -20.31
C SER A 163 0.94 -13.57 -19.95
N GLY A 164 -0.23 -14.01 -20.42
CA GLY A 164 -1.52 -13.35 -20.11
C GLY A 164 -1.85 -13.34 -18.61
N ALA A 165 -1.46 -14.38 -17.87
CA ALA A 165 -1.61 -14.42 -16.41
C ALA A 165 -0.75 -13.36 -15.72
N LEU A 166 0.49 -13.18 -16.21
CA LEU A 166 1.41 -12.17 -15.69
C LEU A 166 0.93 -10.76 -16.02
N MET A 167 0.38 -10.55 -17.23
CA MET A 167 -0.25 -9.29 -17.63
C MET A 167 -1.41 -8.90 -16.70
N LEU A 168 -2.33 -9.83 -16.41
CA LEU A 168 -3.45 -9.57 -15.49
C LEU A 168 -2.96 -9.27 -14.07
N ALA A 169 -1.99 -10.06 -13.57
CA ALA A 169 -1.39 -9.84 -12.26
C ALA A 169 -0.69 -8.47 -12.15
N SER A 170 0.04 -8.06 -13.20
CA SER A 170 0.67 -6.75 -13.26
C SER A 170 -0.35 -5.61 -13.25
N TRP A 171 -1.46 -5.73 -13.99
CA TRP A 171 -2.54 -4.75 -13.94
C TRP A 171 -3.17 -4.66 -12.55
N MET A 172 -3.43 -5.79 -11.90
CA MET A 172 -3.99 -5.80 -10.54
C MET A 172 -3.05 -5.12 -9.55
N MET A 173 -1.75 -5.45 -9.60
CA MET A 173 -0.74 -4.85 -8.73
C MET A 173 -0.50 -3.37 -9.03
N PHE A 174 -0.62 -2.94 -10.29
CA PHE A 174 -0.57 -1.54 -10.67
C PHE A 174 -1.70 -0.75 -10.00
N TRP A 175 -2.96 -1.18 -10.16
CA TRP A 175 -4.09 -0.52 -9.50
C TRP A 175 -3.97 -0.55 -7.99
N TYR A 176 -3.55 -1.68 -7.43
CA TYR A 176 -3.36 -1.81 -5.99
C TYR A 176 -2.32 -0.82 -5.48
N SER A 177 -1.19 -0.65 -6.18
CA SER A 177 -0.15 0.31 -5.80
C SER A 177 -0.64 1.76 -5.81
N LEU A 178 -1.55 2.13 -6.73
CA LEU A 178 -2.16 3.46 -6.77
C LEU A 178 -3.12 3.68 -5.60
N ILE A 179 -3.91 2.67 -5.22
CA ILE A 179 -4.78 2.75 -4.03
C ILE A 179 -3.93 2.94 -2.78
N MET A 180 -2.85 2.18 -2.62
CA MET A 180 -1.94 2.32 -1.49
C MET A 180 -1.27 3.70 -1.44
N LEU A 181 -1.01 4.32 -2.60
CA LEU A 181 -0.49 5.69 -2.64
C LEU A 181 -1.52 6.71 -2.14
N ILE A 182 -2.80 6.56 -2.51
CA ILE A 182 -3.87 7.42 -2.00
C ILE A 182 -3.98 7.29 -0.47
N GLU A 183 -3.78 6.10 0.08
CA GLU A 183 -3.73 5.91 1.54
C GLU A 183 -2.58 6.69 2.18
N ILE A 184 -1.36 6.64 1.61
CA ILE A 184 -0.24 7.48 2.09
C ILE A 184 -0.64 8.95 2.09
N ILE A 185 -1.20 9.45 0.98
CA ILE A 185 -1.60 10.85 0.85
C ILE A 185 -2.63 11.22 1.92
N GLY A 186 -3.62 10.34 2.18
CA GLY A 186 -4.60 10.55 3.24
C GLY A 186 -3.98 10.61 4.64
N VAL A 187 -3.03 9.71 4.94
CA VAL A 187 -2.29 9.74 6.20
C VAL A 187 -1.52 11.05 6.36
N LEU A 188 -0.83 11.50 5.32
CA LEU A 188 -0.08 12.76 5.37
C LEU A 188 -0.98 13.98 5.52
N PHE A 189 -2.11 14.00 4.83
CA PHE A 189 -3.07 15.07 4.94
C PHE A 189 -3.55 15.20 6.40
N GLY A 190 -3.87 14.08 7.05
CA GLY A 190 -4.21 14.06 8.47
C GLY A 190 -3.07 14.46 9.40
N LEU A 191 -1.81 14.11 9.09
CA LEU A 191 -0.65 14.58 9.85
C LEU A 191 -0.44 16.09 9.68
N GLY A 192 -0.60 16.60 8.46
CA GLY A 192 -0.45 18.01 8.12
C GLY A 192 -1.49 18.88 8.83
N GLU A 193 -2.75 18.46 8.83
CA GLU A 193 -3.82 19.17 9.55
C GLU A 193 -3.51 19.29 11.04
N ASN A 194 -3.10 18.20 11.71
CA ASN A 194 -2.75 18.25 13.13
C ASN A 194 -1.54 19.15 13.38
N SER A 195 -0.47 19.01 12.58
CA SER A 195 0.72 19.86 12.74
C SER A 195 0.46 21.34 12.49
N LEU A 196 -0.49 21.69 11.61
CA LEU A 196 -0.88 23.08 11.38
C LEU A 196 -1.69 23.63 12.55
N LEU A 197 -2.62 22.83 13.09
CA LEU A 197 -3.40 23.20 14.28
C LEU A 197 -2.50 23.49 15.48
N ASP A 198 -1.48 22.66 15.74
CA ASP A 198 -0.57 22.86 16.87
C ASP A 198 0.24 24.16 16.73
N LYS A 199 0.69 24.48 15.51
CA LYS A 199 1.40 25.74 15.23
C LYS A 199 0.50 26.97 15.41
N MET A 200 -0.79 26.84 15.10
CA MET A 200 -1.75 27.93 15.32
C MET A 200 -2.01 28.18 16.80
N LEU A 201 -2.11 27.11 17.61
CA LEU A 201 -2.27 27.22 19.06
C LEU A 201 -1.04 27.82 19.75
N GLU A 202 0.17 27.42 19.33
CA GLU A 202 1.42 28.01 19.85
C GLU A 202 1.52 29.51 19.54
N CYS A 203 1.02 29.96 18.38
CA CYS A 203 0.94 31.39 18.04
C CYS A 203 -0.10 32.17 18.86
N GLU A 204 -1.20 31.55 19.29
CA GLU A 204 -2.18 32.22 20.15
C GLU A 204 -1.64 32.39 21.57
N ASP A 205 -0.96 31.38 22.13
CA ASP A 205 -0.39 31.44 23.48
C ASP A 205 0.77 32.45 23.61
N GLU A 206 1.55 32.69 22.54
CA GLU A 206 2.60 33.73 22.54
C GLU A 206 2.04 35.17 22.41
N SER A 207 0.75 35.33 22.10
CA SER A 207 0.10 36.63 21.90
C SER A 207 -0.66 37.16 23.13
N THR A 208 -0.71 36.37 24.22
CA THR A 208 -1.30 36.71 25.53
C THR A 208 -0.25 36.88 26.61
#